data_AF-A0A450SPL3-F1
#
_entry.id   AF-A0A450SPL3-F1
#
_cell.length_a   1.000
_cell.length_b   1.000
_cell.length_c   1.000
_cell.angle_alpha   90.00
_cell.angle_beta   90.00
_cell.angle_gamma   90.00
#
_symmetry.space_group_name_H-M   'P 1'
#
loop_
_entity.id
_entity.type
_entity.pdbx_description
1 polymer ?
#
loop_
_entity_poly.entity_id
_entity_poly.type
_entity_poly.pdbx_seq_one_letter_code
_entity_poly.pdbx_strand_id
1 'polypeptide(L)'
;MTVKELVREVIENQPDDASYEEIIRELAFDRMVERGLVDVRAGRVISNEQMNPRMWQRPRFDIADVEKIVIPSREERNARR
;
A
#
# COMPACT_ATOMS: atom_id res chain seq x y z
N MET A 1 -11.29 1.42 -15.47
CA MET A 1 -10.47 0.36 -14.87
C MET A 1 -11.03 0.06 -13.49
N THR A 2 -11.36 -1.20 -13.23
CA THR A 2 -11.82 -1.67 -11.91
C THR A 2 -10.63 -2.12 -11.07
N VAL A 3 -10.80 -2.22 -9.75
CA VAL A 3 -9.77 -2.78 -8.85
C VAL A 3 -9.34 -4.18 -9.28
N LYS A 4 -10.28 -4.98 -9.80
CA LYS A 4 -10.00 -6.33 -10.29
C LYS A 4 -9.16 -6.35 -11.58
N GLU A 5 -9.33 -5.35 -12.44
CA GLU A 5 -8.52 -5.19 -13.65
C GLU A 5 -7.09 -4.76 -13.31
N LEU A 6 -6.93 -3.82 -12.37
CA LEU A 6 -5.60 -3.38 -11.89
C LEU A 6 -4.81 -4.53 -11.26
N VAL A 7 -5.44 -5.28 -10.36
CA VAL A 7 -4.79 -6.44 -9.70
C VAL A 7 -4.37 -7.49 -10.71
N ARG A 8 -5.17 -7.70 -11.76
CA ARG A 8 -4.84 -8.64 -12.84
C ARG A 8 -3.61 -8.15 -13.61
N GLU A 9 -3.56 -6.88 -13.98
CA GLU A 9 -2.44 -6.29 -14.71
C GLU A 9 -1.12 -6.41 -13.93
N VAL A 10 -1.15 -6.18 -12.61
CA VAL A 10 0.04 -6.34 -11.74
C VAL A 10 0.53 -7.80 -11.68
N ILE A 11 -0.40 -8.77 -11.70
CA ILE A 11 -0.05 -10.19 -11.69
C ILE A 11 0.46 -10.63 -13.07
N GLU A 12 -0.20 -10.22 -14.17
CA GLU A 12 0.15 -10.60 -15.54
C GLU A 12 1.50 -10.01 -16.00
N ASN A 13 1.95 -8.91 -15.39
CA ASN A 13 3.25 -8.30 -15.68
C ASN A 13 4.42 -8.91 -14.89
N GLN A 14 4.18 -9.87 -13.98
CA GLN A 14 5.24 -10.50 -13.21
C GLN A 14 5.87 -11.70 -13.93
N PRO A 15 7.13 -12.03 -13.62
CA PRO A 15 7.77 -13.26 -14.10
C PRO A 15 7.00 -14.52 -13.66
N ASP A 16 7.06 -15.57 -14.47
CA ASP A 16 6.42 -16.87 -14.17
C ASP A 16 6.97 -17.54 -12.90
N ASP A 17 8.19 -17.18 -12.48
CA ASP A 17 8.86 -17.68 -11.28
C ASP A 17 8.67 -16.78 -10.04
N ALA A 18 7.84 -15.74 -10.13
CA ALA A 18 7.53 -14.87 -9.02
C ALA A 18 6.87 -15.66 -7.88
N SER A 19 7.40 -15.48 -6.67
CA SER A 19 6.83 -16.05 -5.47
C SER A 19 5.55 -15.32 -5.04
N TYR A 20 4.72 -16.01 -4.28
CA TYR A 20 3.52 -15.41 -3.68
C TYR A 20 3.82 -14.14 -2.87
N GLU A 21 4.93 -14.13 -2.13
CA GLU A 21 5.35 -13.01 -1.29
C GLU A 21 5.77 -11.78 -2.11
N GLU A 22 6.40 -12.00 -3.26
CA GLU A 22 6.76 -10.93 -4.20
C GLU A 22 5.52 -10.31 -4.84
N ILE A 23 4.56 -11.13 -5.26
CA ILE A 23 3.29 -10.65 -5.83
C ILE A 23 2.55 -9.74 -4.84
N ILE A 24 2.46 -10.16 -3.58
CA ILE A 24 1.80 -9.38 -2.53
C ILE A 24 2.56 -8.09 -2.22
N ARG A 25 3.90 -8.11 -2.27
CA ARG A 25 4.73 -6.92 -2.05
C ARG A 25 4.50 -5.86 -3.13
N GLU A 26 4.40 -6.24 -4.39
CA GLU A 26 4.14 -5.31 -5.49
C GLU A 26 2.76 -4.67 -5.37
N LEU A 27 1.72 -5.47 -5.10
CA LEU A 27 0.36 -4.95 -4.86
C LEU A 27 0.31 -4.00 -3.67
N ALA A 28 1.09 -4.27 -2.62
CA ALA A 28 1.23 -3.38 -1.47
C ALA A 28 1.89 -2.05 -1.86
N PHE A 29 2.93 -2.12 -2.68
CA PHE A 29 3.73 -0.97 -3.09
C PHE A 29 2.89 0.04 -3.86
N ASP A 30 2.13 -0.41 -4.85
CA ASP A 30 1.21 0.45 -5.62
C ASP A 30 0.26 1.21 -4.70
N ARG A 31 -0.29 0.51 -3.70
CA ARG A 31 -1.21 1.09 -2.74
C ARG A 31 -0.54 2.07 -1.78
N MET A 32 0.70 1.80 -1.38
CA MET A 32 1.51 2.71 -0.56
C MET A 32 1.82 4.02 -1.30
N VAL A 33 2.18 3.93 -2.58
CA VAL A 33 2.42 5.12 -3.43
C VAL A 33 1.15 5.96 -3.52
N GLU A 34 0.01 5.35 -3.81
CA GLU A 34 -1.24 6.08 -3.94
C GLU A 34 -1.65 6.77 -2.64
N ARG A 35 -1.50 6.08 -1.49
CA ARG A 35 -1.72 6.68 -0.16
C ARG A 35 -0.80 7.86 0.09
N GLY A 36 0.50 7.72 -0.20
CA GLY A 36 1.47 8.80 -0.06
C GLY A 36 1.10 10.02 -0.91
N LEU A 37 0.65 9.81 -2.15
CA LEU A 37 0.17 10.89 -3.02
C LEU A 37 -1.08 11.58 -2.46
N VAL A 38 -2.01 10.83 -1.85
CA VAL A 38 -3.17 11.40 -1.16
C VAL A 38 -2.73 12.23 0.06
N ASP A 39 -1.77 11.76 0.85
CA ASP A 39 -1.24 12.48 2.00
C ASP A 39 -0.56 13.81 1.58
N VAL A 40 0.23 13.79 0.50
CA VAL A 40 0.83 14.99 -0.09
C VAL A 40 -0.24 15.99 -0.52
N ARG A 41 -1.26 15.55 -1.26
CA ARG A 41 -2.37 16.43 -1.71
C ARG A 41 -3.17 17.01 -0.55
N ALA A 42 -3.28 16.27 0.55
CA ALA A 42 -3.98 16.72 1.75
C ALA A 42 -3.10 17.53 2.72
N GLY A 43 -1.85 17.84 2.35
CA GLY A 43 -0.92 18.58 3.21
C GLY A 43 -0.45 17.81 4.45
N ARG A 44 -0.66 16.49 4.51
CA ARG A 44 -0.18 15.61 5.59
C ARG A 44 1.29 15.25 5.37
N VAL A 45 2.13 16.28 5.26
CA VAL A 45 3.58 16.18 5.07
C VAL A 45 4.29 16.88 6.22
N ILE A 46 5.48 16.42 6.56
CA ILE A 46 6.35 17.06 7.55
C ILE A 46 7.61 17.55 6.86
N SER A 47 8.19 18.65 7.35
CA SER A 47 9.49 19.09 6.84
C SER A 47 10.59 18.13 7.28
N ASN A 48 11.71 18.14 6.55
CA ASN A 48 12.85 17.29 6.90
C ASN A 48 13.40 17.58 8.30
N GLU A 49 13.35 18.84 8.75
CA GLU A 49 13.79 19.29 10.08
C GLU A 49 12.87 18.79 11.21
N GLN A 50 11.58 18.60 10.92
CA GLN A 50 10.60 18.06 11.88
C GLN A 50 10.67 16.53 11.98
N MET A 51 11.44 15.88 11.11
CA MET A 51 11.48 14.43 11.02
C MET A 51 12.44 13.84 12.05
N ASN A 52 11.89 13.08 13.00
CA ASN A 52 12.69 12.37 14.00
C ASN A 52 13.62 11.33 13.32
N PRO A 53 14.93 11.31 13.60
CA PRO A 53 15.86 10.32 13.04
C PRO A 53 15.47 8.86 13.33
N ARG A 54 14.74 8.60 14.42
CA ARG A 54 14.19 7.27 14.74
C ARG A 54 13.02 6.89 13.82
N MET A 55 12.33 7.84 13.21
CA MET A 55 11.32 7.56 12.17
C MET A 55 11.94 7.11 10.86
N TRP A 56 13.20 7.44 10.57
CA TRP A 56 13.90 6.94 9.37
C TRP A 56 14.27 5.46 9.51
N GLN A 57 14.55 5.01 10.73
CA GLN A 57 14.94 3.63 11.02
C GLN A 57 13.74 2.68 11.14
N ARG A 58 12.52 3.22 11.23
CA ARG A 58 11.31 2.42 11.19
C ARG A 58 10.90 2.30 9.72
N PRO A 59 10.82 1.09 9.14
CA PRO A 59 10.04 0.93 7.91
C PRO A 59 8.65 1.51 8.22
N ARG A 60 8.24 2.51 7.42
CA ARG A 60 7.04 3.31 7.73
C ARG A 60 5.77 2.46 7.73
N PHE A 61 5.83 1.26 7.14
CA PHE A 61 4.78 0.25 7.10
C PHE A 61 5.41 -1.15 7.12
N ASP A 62 4.90 -2.02 8.00
CA ASP A 62 5.28 -3.43 8.10
C ASP A 62 4.50 -4.24 7.05
N ILE A 63 5.04 -5.36 6.55
CA ILE A 63 4.33 -6.28 5.66
C ILE A 63 3.02 -6.76 6.30
N ALA A 64 2.97 -6.86 7.63
CA ALA A 64 1.73 -7.18 8.36
C ALA A 64 0.61 -6.13 8.20
N ASP A 65 0.93 -4.88 7.82
CA ASP A 65 -0.07 -3.84 7.55
C ASP A 65 -0.66 -3.96 6.13
N VAL A 66 -0.03 -4.75 5.23
CA VAL A 66 -0.48 -4.97 3.85
C VAL A 66 -1.78 -5.78 3.81
N GLU A 67 -1.94 -6.79 4.67
CA GLU A 67 -3.16 -7.61 4.73
C GLU A 67 -4.41 -6.77 5.00
N LYS A 68 -4.30 -5.76 5.89
CA LYS A 68 -5.40 -4.83 6.21
C LYS A 68 -5.73 -3.86 5.08
N ILE A 69 -4.77 -3.63 4.18
CA ILE A 69 -4.90 -2.68 3.08
C ILE A 69 -5.52 -3.34 1.84
N VAL A 70 -5.19 -4.61 1.57
CA VAL A 70 -5.66 -5.35 0.38
C VAL A 70 -7.07 -5.92 0.58
N ILE A 71 -7.44 -6.31 1.81
CA ILE A 71 -8.76 -6.85 2.12
C ILE A 71 -9.36 -6.07 3.29
N PRO A 72 -10.24 -5.08 3.06
CA PRO A 72 -10.96 -4.44 4.15
C PRO A 72 -11.82 -5.48 4.89
N SER A 73 -11.84 -5.38 6.22
CA SER A 73 -12.59 -6.29 7.07
C SER A 73 -14.08 -6.27 6.67
N ARG A 74 -14.80 -7.35 6.97
CA ARG A 74 -16.23 -7.44 6.66
C ARG A 74 -17.03 -6.29 7.30
N GLU A 75 -16.55 -5.77 8.43
CA GLU A 75 -17.11 -4.60 9.13
C GLU A 75 -16.83 -3.29 8.39
N GLU A 76 -15.61 -3.08 7.90
CA GLU A 76 -15.22 -1.87 7.15
C GLU A 76 -15.93 -1.75 5.80
N ARG A 77 -16.25 -2.88 5.15
CA ARG A 77 -17.07 -2.90 3.92
C ARG A 77 -18.53 -2.55 4.19
N ASN A 78 -19.06 -2.90 5.35
CA ASN A 78 -20.44 -2.61 5.72
C ASN A 78 -20.61 -1.16 6.21
N ALA A 79 -19.57 -0.54 6.76
CA ALA A 79 -19.60 0.85 7.24
C ALA A 79 -19.60 1.90 6.12
N ARG A 80 -19.30 1.52 4.87
CA ARG A 80 -19.30 2.42 3.69
C ARG A 80 -20.57 2.30 2.83
N ARG A 81 -21.62 1.69 3.37
CA ARG A 81 -22.88 1.41 2.68
C ARG A 81 -24.05 2.14 3.31
#